data_AF-A0A2G9MC98-F1
#
_entry.id   AF-A0A2G9MC98-F1
#
_cell.length_a   1.000
_cell.length_b   1.000
_cell.length_c   1.000
_cell.angle_alpha   90.00
_cell.angle_beta   90.00
_cell.angle_gamma   90.00
#
_symmetry.space_group_name_H-M   'P 1'
#
loop_
_entity.id
_entity.type
_entity.pdbx_description
1 polymer ?
#
loop_
_entity_poly.entity_id
_entity_poly.type
_entity_poly.pdbx_seq_one_letter_code
_entity_poly.pdbx_strand_id
1 'polypeptide(L)'
;MKLRFSSRFYGGIALLFCSLLLGKGSQLVFFLYLNDPVIRWIAIGIYIISWVPFFIGIWWIGKEYAEAVRKYFSYKFYTASIKKGTRNVVTKTKLVGNRVKEKIKEKKLQRQQKKDLKNHPL
;
A
#
# COMPACT_ATOMS: atom_id res chain seq x y z
N MET A 1 -6.54 -6.74 11.96
CA MET A 1 -7.20 -5.45 11.68
C MET A 1 -8.38 -5.74 10.74
N LYS A 2 -9.64 -5.69 11.21
CA LYS A 2 -10.81 -5.90 10.34
C LYS A 2 -10.98 -4.66 9.46
N LEU A 3 -10.76 -4.77 8.15
CA LEU A 3 -11.10 -3.74 7.18
C LEU A 3 -12.63 -3.66 7.11
N ARG A 4 -13.23 -2.78 7.92
CA ARG A 4 -14.64 -2.42 7.75
C ARG A 4 -14.72 -1.49 6.55
N PHE A 5 -15.11 -2.02 5.40
CA PHE A 5 -15.48 -1.20 4.24
C PHE A 5 -16.67 -0.31 4.62
N SER A 6 -16.64 0.93 4.15
CA SER A 6 -17.69 1.90 4.47
C SER A 6 -19.03 1.48 3.85
N SER A 7 -20.14 1.99 4.38
CA SER A 7 -21.45 1.85 3.74
C SER A 7 -21.46 2.40 2.30
N ARG A 8 -20.58 3.38 2.01
CA ARG A 8 -20.37 3.93 0.66
C ARG A 8 -19.76 2.92 -0.31
N PHE A 9 -18.85 2.06 0.14
CA PHE A 9 -18.29 0.98 -0.68
C PHE A 9 -19.36 -0.02 -1.11
N TYR A 10 -20.14 -0.52 -0.14
CA TYR A 10 -21.23 -1.45 -0.43
C TYR A 10 -22.33 -0.80 -1.28
N GLY A 11 -22.64 0.48 -1.03
CA GLY A 11 -23.56 1.26 -1.86
C GLY A 11 -23.04 1.42 -3.29
N GLY A 12 -21.74 1.66 -3.48
CA GLY A 12 -21.11 1.71 -4.80
C GLY A 12 -21.20 0.37 -5.54
N ILE A 13 -21.01 -0.75 -4.82
CA ILE A 13 -21.14 -2.10 -5.41
C ILE A 13 -22.59 -2.35 -5.83
N ALA A 14 -23.54 -2.04 -4.96
CA ALA A 14 -24.96 -2.17 -5.28
C ALA A 14 -25.37 -1.32 -6.49
N LEU A 15 -24.85 -0.08 -6.58
CA LEU A 15 -25.07 0.80 -7.74
C LEU A 15 -24.49 0.21 -9.03
N LEU A 16 -23.28 -0.34 -8.97
CA LEU A 16 -22.65 -1.03 -10.10
C LEU A 16 -23.50 -2.22 -10.58
N PHE A 17 -23.93 -3.08 -9.66
CA PHE A 17 -24.76 -4.23 -10.00
C PHE A 17 -26.11 -3.80 -10.59
N CYS A 18 -26.78 -2.83 -9.96
CA CYS A 18 -28.06 -2.31 -10.45
C CYS A 18 -27.93 -1.68 -11.84
N SER A 19 -26.88 -0.88 -12.05
CA SER A 19 -26.53 -0.30 -13.35
C SER A 19 -26.31 -1.37 -14.42
N LEU A 20 -25.51 -2.40 -14.12
CA LEU A 20 -25.24 -3.49 -15.05
C LEU A 20 -26.50 -4.27 -15.42
N LEU A 21 -27.37 -4.54 -14.44
CA LEU A 21 -28.65 -5.21 -14.68
C LEU A 21 -29.57 -4.35 -15.55
N LEU A 22 -29.66 -3.05 -15.29
CA LEU A 22 -30.42 -2.11 -16.13
C LEU A 22 -29.86 -2.00 -17.55
N GLY A 23 -28.54 -1.93 -17.70
CA GLY A 23 -27.87 -1.87 -18.99
C GLY A 23 -28.08 -3.15 -19.82
N LYS A 24 -27.97 -4.33 -19.19
CA LYS A 24 -28.24 -5.61 -19.86
C LYS A 24 -29.72 -5.83 -20.13
N GLY A 25 -30.59 -5.44 -19.21
CA GLY A 25 -32.04 -5.53 -19.37
C GLY A 25 -32.54 -4.64 -20.50
N SER A 26 -32.09 -3.39 -20.58
CA SER A 26 -32.42 -2.50 -21.70
C SER A 26 -31.91 -3.03 -23.04
N GLN A 27 -30.73 -3.65 -23.07
CA GLN A 27 -30.22 -4.31 -24.28
C GLN A 27 -31.09 -5.50 -24.71
N LEU A 28 -31.56 -6.32 -23.77
CA LEU A 28 -32.51 -7.41 -24.06
C LEU A 28 -33.84 -6.89 -24.62
N VAL A 29 -34.40 -5.85 -24.00
CA VAL A 29 -35.65 -5.21 -24.46
C VAL A 29 -35.46 -4.61 -25.86
N PHE A 30 -34.31 -4.01 -26.13
CA PHE A 30 -33.98 -3.48 -27.45
C PHE A 30 -34.01 -4.55 -28.54
N PHE A 31 -33.44 -5.74 -28.27
CA PHE A 31 -33.44 -6.85 -29.23
C PHE A 31 -34.82 -7.51 -29.39
N LEU A 32 -35.61 -7.60 -28.31
CA LEU A 32 -36.95 -8.19 -28.35
C LEU A 32 -37.96 -7.32 -29.11
N TYR A 33 -37.83 -5.99 -29.02
CA TYR A 33 -38.77 -5.03 -29.60
C TYR A 33 -38.14 -4.21 -30.75
N LEU A 34 -37.40 -4.88 -31.64
CA LEU A 34 -36.74 -4.24 -32.79
C LEU A 34 -37.71 -3.51 -33.73
N ASN A 35 -38.94 -4.01 -33.85
CA ASN A 35 -39.95 -3.50 -34.78
C ASN A 35 -40.71 -2.29 -34.25
N ASP A 36 -40.68 -2.03 -32.93
CA ASP A 36 -41.37 -0.89 -32.34
C ASP A 36 -40.37 0.27 -32.11
N PRO A 37 -40.48 1.36 -32.89
CA PRO A 37 -39.54 2.47 -32.79
C PRO A 37 -39.61 3.18 -31.44
N VAL A 38 -40.77 3.22 -30.78
CA VAL A 38 -40.96 3.95 -29.51
C VAL A 38 -40.25 3.21 -28.38
N ILE A 39 -40.50 1.91 -28.27
CA ILE A 39 -39.87 1.05 -27.25
C ILE A 39 -38.36 1.03 -27.43
N ARG A 40 -37.88 1.04 -28.68
CA ARG A 40 -36.46 1.10 -29.00
C ARG A 40 -35.79 2.36 -28.49
N TRP A 41 -36.37 3.54 -28.73
CA TRP A 41 -35.83 4.80 -28.23
C TRP A 41 -35.84 4.88 -26.70
N ILE A 42 -36.90 4.36 -26.06
CA ILE A 42 -36.97 4.26 -24.60
C ILE A 42 -35.86 3.35 -24.06
N ALA A 43 -35.64 2.18 -24.68
CA ALA A 43 -34.58 1.25 -24.29
C ALA A 43 -33.18 1.87 -24.43
N ILE A 44 -32.92 2.62 -25.52
CA ILE A 44 -31.67 3.37 -25.68
C ILE A 44 -31.53 4.43 -24.58
N GLY A 45 -32.59 5.17 -24.27
CA GLY A 45 -32.57 6.19 -23.21
C GLY A 45 -32.24 5.58 -21.84
N ILE A 46 -32.90 4.49 -21.46
CA ILE A 46 -32.63 3.75 -20.21
C ILE A 46 -31.19 3.22 -20.21
N TYR A 47 -30.70 2.71 -21.34
CA TYR A 47 -29.33 2.26 -21.46
C TYR A 47 -28.34 3.39 -21.18
N ILE A 48 -28.50 4.57 -21.78
CA ILE A 48 -27.62 5.72 -21.53
C ILE A 48 -27.68 6.16 -20.06
N ILE A 49 -28.88 6.24 -19.49
CA ILE A 49 -29.07 6.64 -18.09
C ILE A 49 -28.40 5.63 -17.13
N SER A 50 -28.38 4.35 -17.47
CA SER A 50 -27.74 3.31 -16.65
C SER A 50 -26.24 3.52 -16.47
N TRP A 51 -25.57 4.30 -17.34
CA TRP A 51 -24.14 4.59 -17.20
C TRP A 51 -23.84 5.58 -16.07
N VAL A 52 -24.78 6.46 -15.72
CA VAL A 52 -24.58 7.43 -14.63
C VAL A 52 -24.30 6.74 -13.28
N PRO A 53 -25.14 5.80 -12.80
CA PRO A 53 -24.84 5.06 -11.58
C PRO A 53 -23.62 4.13 -11.74
N PHE A 54 -23.29 3.69 -12.96
CA PHE A 54 -22.07 2.92 -13.23
C PHE A 54 -20.82 3.71 -12.84
N PHE A 55 -20.68 4.92 -13.38
CA PHE A 55 -19.53 5.77 -13.12
C PHE A 55 -19.46 6.21 -11.66
N ILE A 56 -20.61 6.54 -11.04
CA ILE A 56 -20.66 6.91 -9.63
C ILE A 56 -20.23 5.73 -8.74
N GLY A 57 -20.72 4.52 -9.03
CA GLY A 57 -20.35 3.31 -8.31
C GLY A 57 -18.86 3.01 -8.41
N ILE A 58 -18.29 3.07 -9.62
CA ILE A 58 -16.85 2.91 -9.86
C ILE A 58 -16.04 3.97 -9.11
N TRP A 59 -16.47 5.22 -9.15
CA TRP A 59 -15.76 6.32 -8.48
C TRP A 59 -15.70 6.12 -6.97
N TRP A 60 -16.82 5.74 -6.34
CA TRP A 60 -16.87 5.50 -4.89
C TRP A 60 -16.01 4.30 -4.47
N ILE A 61 -16.13 3.18 -5.18
CA ILE A 61 -15.33 1.98 -4.93
C ILE A 61 -13.85 2.26 -5.16
N GLY A 62 -13.52 2.92 -6.28
CA GLY A 62 -12.17 3.24 -6.68
C GLY A 62 -11.46 4.14 -5.67
N LYS A 63 -12.17 5.13 -5.11
CA LYS A 63 -11.62 6.01 -4.07
C LYS A 63 -11.25 5.23 -2.82
N GLU A 64 -12.14 4.39 -2.31
CA GLU A 64 -11.86 3.59 -1.11
C GLU A 64 -10.76 2.54 -1.36
N TYR A 65 -10.77 1.93 -2.54
CA TYR A 65 -9.73 0.99 -2.93
C TYR A 65 -8.35 1.68 -3.02
N ALA A 66 -8.27 2.84 -3.68
CA ALA A 66 -7.05 3.62 -3.79
C ALA A 66 -6.51 4.06 -2.42
N GLU A 67 -7.40 4.42 -1.49
CA GLU A 67 -7.02 4.79 -0.12
C GLU A 67 -6.46 3.58 0.65
N ALA A 68 -7.12 2.41 0.56
CA ALA A 68 -6.65 1.17 1.17
C ALA A 68 -5.28 0.75 0.60
N VAL A 69 -5.10 0.83 -0.72
CA VAL A 69 -3.84 0.53 -1.41
C VAL A 69 -2.75 1.51 -0.99
N ARG A 70 -3.03 2.82 -0.96
CA ARG A 70 -2.09 3.84 -0.50
C ARG A 70 -1.66 3.58 0.95
N LYS A 71 -2.59 3.24 1.84
CA LYS A 71 -2.27 2.90 3.23
C LYS A 71 -1.35 1.68 3.33
N TYR A 72 -1.64 0.64 2.56
CA TYR A 72 -0.81 -0.57 2.50
C TYR A 72 0.62 -0.27 2.00
N PHE A 73 0.74 0.48 0.91
CA PHE A 73 2.04 0.87 0.37
C PHE A 73 2.82 1.77 1.33
N SER A 74 2.19 2.81 1.87
CA SER A 74 2.83 3.68 2.87
C SER A 74 3.34 2.88 4.07
N TYR A 75 2.55 1.93 4.58
CA TYR A 75 2.98 1.08 5.69
C TYR A 75 4.16 0.18 5.32
N LYS A 76 4.10 -0.45 4.14
CA LYS A 76 5.17 -1.32 3.62
C LYS A 76 6.48 -0.56 3.41
N PHE A 77 6.41 0.64 2.82
CA PHE A 77 7.59 1.49 2.60
C PHE A 77 8.13 2.10 3.90
N TYR A 78 7.26 2.47 4.84
CA TYR A 78 7.67 2.97 6.16
C TYR A 78 8.39 1.90 6.98
N THR A 79 7.86 0.68 7.05
CA THR A 79 8.54 -0.42 7.75
C THR A 79 9.85 -0.82 7.06
N ALA A 80 9.89 -0.78 5.72
CA ALA A 80 11.13 -1.03 4.97
C ALA A 80 12.20 0.04 5.25
N SER A 81 11.82 1.32 5.30
CA SER A 81 12.76 2.42 5.56
C SER A 81 13.29 2.38 6.99
N ILE A 82 12.43 2.11 7.98
CA ILE A 82 12.84 1.96 9.37
C ILE A 82 13.77 0.77 9.54
N LYS A 83 13.44 -0.41 9.00
CA LYS A 83 14.34 -1.58 9.07
C LYS A 83 15.72 -1.26 8.49
N LYS A 84 15.79 -0.50 7.39
CA LYS A 84 17.05 -0.10 6.77
C LYS A 84 17.83 0.89 7.67
N GLY A 85 17.17 1.88 8.24
CA GLY A 85 17.76 2.83 9.19
C GLY A 85 18.30 2.14 10.45
N THR A 86 17.50 1.29 11.08
CA THR A 86 17.89 0.52 12.27
C THR A 86 19.07 -0.40 11.96
N ARG A 87 19.05 -1.12 10.83
CA ARG A 87 20.17 -1.99 10.44
C ARG A 87 21.47 -1.19 10.28
N ASN A 88 21.41 -0.03 9.62
CA ASN A 88 22.56 0.85 9.44
C ASN A 88 23.14 1.35 10.77
N VAL A 89 22.28 1.79 11.70
CA VAL A 89 22.72 2.25 13.03
C VAL A 89 23.36 1.10 13.80
N VAL A 90 22.73 -0.08 13.83
CA VAL A 90 23.29 -1.28 14.51
C VAL A 90 24.66 -1.67 13.94
N THR A 91 24.83 -1.64 12.62
CA THR A 91 26.14 -1.91 12.00
C THR A 91 27.18 -0.85 12.36
N LYS A 92 26.82 0.45 12.36
CA LYS A 92 27.75 1.51 12.76
C LYS A 92 28.15 1.37 14.23
N THR A 93 27.22 1.07 15.12
CA THR A 93 27.51 0.86 16.55
C THR A 93 28.43 -0.33 16.77
N LYS A 94 28.22 -1.46 16.05
CA LYS A 94 29.14 -2.61 16.09
C LYS A 94 30.55 -2.23 15.64
N LEU A 95 30.68 -1.49 14.54
CA LEU A 95 31.99 -1.05 14.02
C LEU A 95 32.72 -0.12 15.00
N VAL A 96 32.00 0.82 15.63
CA VAL A 96 32.58 1.72 16.64
C VAL A 96 32.99 0.93 17.90
N GLY A 97 32.13 0.01 18.36
CA GLY A 97 32.44 -0.86 19.49
C GLY A 97 33.70 -1.72 19.26
N ASN A 98 33.85 -2.26 18.05
CA ASN A 98 35.05 -3.02 17.68
C ASN A 98 36.31 -2.15 17.69
N ARG A 99 36.26 -0.94 17.10
CA ARG A 99 37.39 0.00 17.13
C ARG A 99 37.80 0.40 18.54
N VAL A 100 36.83 0.61 19.44
CA VAL A 100 37.12 0.92 20.85
C VAL A 100 37.77 -0.26 21.55
N LYS A 101 37.30 -1.49 21.31
CA LYS A 101 37.92 -2.71 21.86
C LYS A 101 39.36 -2.89 21.38
N GLU A 102 39.65 -2.64 20.10
CA GLU A 102 41.00 -2.68 19.55
C GLU A 102 41.91 -1.63 20.20
N LYS A 103 41.47 -0.37 20.30
CA LYS A 103 42.23 0.69 20.98
C LYS A 103 42.51 0.37 22.46
N ILE A 104 41.58 -0.28 23.15
CA ILE A 104 41.78 -0.72 24.54
C ILE A 104 42.82 -1.84 24.60
N LYS A 105 42.78 -2.81 23.67
CA LYS A 105 43.80 -3.86 23.57
C LYS A 105 45.20 -3.28 23.31
N GLU A 106 45.33 -2.38 22.35
CA GLU A 106 46.59 -1.71 22.02
C GLU A 106 47.15 -0.93 23.23
N LYS A 107 46.31 -0.14 23.91
CA LYS A 107 46.73 0.57 25.13
C LYS A 107 47.15 -0.36 26.26
N LYS A 108 46.50 -1.51 26.43
CA LYS A 108 46.93 -2.52 27.41
C LYS A 108 48.29 -3.09 27.03
N LEU A 109 48.50 -3.44 25.75
CA LEU A 109 49.76 -3.97 25.25
C LEU A 109 50.92 -2.99 25.46
N GLN A 110 50.72 -1.70 25.11
CA GLN A 110 51.72 -0.65 25.32
C GLN A 110 52.05 -0.42 26.80
N ARG A 111 51.06 -0.52 27.69
CA ARG A 111 51.30 -0.43 29.15
C ARG A 111 52.09 -1.61 29.68
N GLN A 112 51.90 -2.79 29.09
CA GLN A 112 52.63 -4.00 29.47
C GLN A 112 54.09 -3.90 29.02
N GLN A 113 54.32 -3.55 27.75
CA GLN A 113 55.67 -3.27 27.23
C GLN A 113 56.41 -2.18 28.02
N LYS A 114 55.72 -1.10 28.42
CA LYS A 114 56.33 -0.06 29.29
C LYS A 114 56.68 -0.55 30.70
N LYS A 115 55.93 -1.52 31.25
CA LYS A 115 56.27 -2.11 32.55
C LYS A 115 57.48 -3.05 32.41
N ASP A 116 57.52 -3.85 31.36
CA ASP A 116 58.61 -4.78 31.09
C ASP A 116 59.93 -4.02 30.85
N LEU A 117 59.89 -2.92 30.09
CA LEU A 117 61.04 -2.03 29.86
C LEU A 117 61.55 -1.34 31.15
N LYS A 118 60.67 -1.16 32.15
CA LYS A 118 61.02 -0.50 33.42
C LYS A 118 61.62 -1.48 34.44
N ASN A 119 61.37 -2.78 34.28
CA ASN A 119 61.86 -3.83 35.17
C ASN A 119 63.19 -4.45 34.70
N HIS A 120 63.58 -4.25 33.44
CA HIS A 120 64.91 -4.57 32.90
C HIS A 120 65.52 -3.33 32.23
N PRO A 121 66.09 -2.39 33.01
CA PRO A 121 66.93 -1.34 32.44
C PRO A 121 68.26 -1.96 31.98
N LEU A 122 68.63 -1.70 30.72
CA LEU A 122 69.97 -1.95 30.19
C LEU A 122 71.00 -1.04 30.87
#